data_AF-A0A1V6J5E7-F1
#
_entry.id   AF-A0A1V6J5E7-F1
#
_cell.length_a   1.000
_cell.length_b   1.000
_cell.length_c   1.000
_cell.angle_alpha   90.00
_cell.angle_beta   90.00
_cell.angle_gamma   90.00
#
_symmetry.space_group_name_H-M   'P 1'
#
loop_
_entity.id
_entity.type
_entity.pdbx_description
1 polymer ?
#
loop_
_entity_poly.entity_id
_entity_poly.type
_entity_poly.pdbx_seq_one_letter_code
_entity_poly.pdbx_strand_id
1 'polypeptide(L)'
;MILLNRDLTLINIEDLLFAKETVSLDKEAIDRIARSYEFLKEFSKEKVIYGINTGFGPMSQFRVDDSNLKQLQLNLIRSHAAGTGEILTDLQVKAAMIARLATFVQGCSGVHPSLPVLLAKCINRDILPVIPQHGSVGASGDLVQLAHMALALIGEGKVHYHGQTRDAAEVLKENNLEPMQIHIREGLAMTNGTSVMTGIGLLNLFNARKLLLWAMSASALVNEIAGSYDDFLSPVLNGKKRHGGQLFIARQLSEMLRESRCLKRRQSFLYNREVNGDKVFRDKVQPFYSLRCVPQILGPVADTLEYAGRVLLEELNSCCDNPVADPETENVYHGGNFHGDYVSLEMDKMKTVVTKMTMLMERQLNYICHDKVNQILPPFVNLGIPGLNYGMQAAQFTATSTTAECQTLSMPNYIHSIPNNNDNQDVVSMGTNSGLITARVIENAFQVTSIHLMALAQAVSCLDITEKLSPPTLTVYKRIRGIFPAVKEDVALYPYIAKTVEYITHNKP
;
A
#
# COMPACT_ATOMS: atom_id res chain seq x y z
N MET A 1 13.31 18.36 -7.93
CA MET A 1 12.76 19.00 -6.72
C MET A 1 11.30 19.35 -6.98
N ILE A 2 10.40 18.87 -6.14
CA ILE A 2 8.96 19.18 -6.18
C ILE A 2 8.70 20.47 -5.40
N LEU A 3 8.06 21.44 -6.05
CA LEU A 3 7.62 22.69 -5.45
C LEU A 3 6.17 22.54 -5.02
N LEU A 4 5.94 22.34 -3.71
CA LEU A 4 4.63 22.09 -3.15
C LEU A 4 3.90 23.41 -2.88
N ASN A 5 2.88 23.69 -3.70
CA ASN A 5 1.92 24.77 -3.43
C ASN A 5 0.69 24.24 -2.70
N ARG A 6 -0.21 23.51 -3.38
CA ARG A 6 -1.47 22.99 -2.82
C ARG A 6 -1.47 21.47 -2.80
N ASP A 7 -1.50 20.87 -3.97
CA ASP A 7 -1.79 19.45 -4.11
C ASP A 7 -0.56 18.67 -4.57
N LEU A 8 -0.43 17.46 -4.05
CA LEU A 8 0.49 16.44 -4.53
C LEU A 8 -0.27 15.47 -5.40
N THR A 9 0.36 15.05 -6.50
CA THR A 9 -0.12 13.93 -7.32
C THR A 9 0.49 12.61 -6.84
N LEU A 10 -0.10 11.47 -7.22
CA LEU A 10 0.51 10.16 -6.96
C LEU A 10 1.94 10.04 -7.51
N ILE A 11 2.22 10.67 -8.65
CA ILE A 11 3.57 10.71 -9.24
C ILE A 11 4.53 11.46 -8.32
N ASN A 12 4.12 12.62 -7.79
CA ASN A 12 4.95 13.37 -6.85
C ASN A 12 5.28 12.53 -5.60
N ILE A 13 4.31 11.75 -5.11
CA ILE A 13 4.53 10.87 -3.97
C ILE A 13 5.49 9.72 -4.31
N GLU A 14 5.33 9.06 -5.47
CA GLU A 14 6.28 8.03 -5.92
C GLU A 14 7.70 8.60 -6.05
N ASP A 15 7.84 9.80 -6.61
CA ASP A 15 9.13 10.47 -6.78
C ASP A 15 9.82 10.79 -5.44
N LEU A 16 9.07 11.33 -4.47
CA LEU A 16 9.59 11.64 -3.12
C LEU A 16 9.99 10.39 -2.34
N LEU A 17 9.27 9.29 -2.53
CA LEU A 17 9.47 8.04 -1.78
C LEU A 17 10.53 7.14 -2.42
N PHE A 18 10.57 7.05 -3.74
CA PHE A 18 11.37 6.04 -4.46
C PHE A 18 12.44 6.63 -5.38
N ALA A 19 12.32 7.88 -5.84
CA ALA A 19 13.25 8.52 -6.77
C ALA A 19 14.25 9.48 -6.10
N LYS A 20 14.25 9.58 -4.76
CA LYS A 20 15.07 10.52 -3.98
C LYS A 20 14.85 12.00 -4.36
N GLU A 21 13.68 12.32 -4.93
CA GLU A 21 13.32 13.71 -5.15
C GLU A 21 13.12 14.43 -3.81
N THR A 22 13.38 15.73 -3.80
CA THR A 22 13.20 16.59 -2.62
C THR A 22 11.95 17.45 -2.76
N VAL A 23 11.38 17.86 -1.62
CA VAL A 23 10.26 18.79 -1.55
C VAL A 23 10.70 20.17 -1.06
N SER A 24 10.16 21.22 -1.67
CA SER A 24 10.28 22.61 -1.21
C SER A 24 8.90 23.24 -1.17
N LEU A 25 8.67 24.19 -0.26
CA LEU A 25 7.40 24.89 -0.17
C LEU A 25 7.40 26.09 -1.12
N ASP A 26 6.33 26.20 -1.90
CA ASP A 26 6.10 27.37 -2.74
C ASP A 26 5.90 28.62 -1.87
N LYS A 27 6.28 29.79 -2.40
CA LYS A 27 6.09 31.05 -1.69
C LYS A 27 4.61 31.30 -1.36
N GLU A 28 3.71 31.00 -2.28
CA GLU A 28 2.27 31.16 -2.07
C GLU A 28 1.75 30.21 -0.97
N ALA A 29 2.33 29.02 -0.84
CA ALA A 29 1.99 28.11 0.26
C ALA A 29 2.44 28.69 1.60
N ILE A 30 3.66 29.22 1.67
CA ILE A 30 4.18 29.87 2.89
C ILE A 30 3.31 31.07 3.26
N ASP A 31 2.97 31.93 2.30
CA ASP A 31 2.14 33.12 2.52
C ASP A 31 0.73 32.73 2.99
N ARG A 32 0.15 31.66 2.44
CA ARG A 32 -1.14 31.11 2.86
C ARG A 32 -1.11 30.53 4.27
N ILE A 33 -0.06 29.78 4.62
CA ILE A 33 0.15 29.26 5.98
C ILE A 33 0.30 30.43 6.97
N ALA A 34 1.10 31.44 6.62
CA ALA A 34 1.32 32.62 7.46
C ALA A 34 0.02 33.40 7.70
N ARG A 35 -0.81 33.59 6.67
CA ARG A 35 -2.13 34.22 6.80
C ARG A 35 -3.05 33.44 7.76
N SER A 36 -3.06 32.11 7.65
CA SER A 36 -3.81 31.23 8.57
C SER A 36 -3.36 31.38 10.02
N TYR A 37 -2.04 31.38 10.23
CA TYR A 37 -1.42 31.55 11.54
C TYR A 37 -1.73 32.91 12.16
N GLU A 38 -1.52 34.02 11.46
CA GLU A 38 -1.79 35.36 11.99
C GLU A 38 -3.28 35.56 12.26
N PHE A 39 -4.16 35.04 11.39
CA PHE A 39 -5.59 35.01 11.65
C PHE A 39 -5.91 34.27 12.96
N LEU A 40 -5.42 33.04 13.14
CA LEU A 40 -5.72 32.26 14.32
C LEU A 40 -5.16 32.92 15.59
N LYS A 41 -3.95 33.47 15.52
CA LYS A 41 -3.30 34.21 16.60
C LYS A 41 -4.16 35.36 17.09
N GLU A 42 -4.65 36.19 16.17
CA GLU A 42 -5.52 37.32 16.51
C GLU A 42 -6.91 36.86 16.94
N PHE A 43 -7.51 35.89 16.23
CA PHE A 43 -8.83 35.37 16.53
C PHE A 43 -8.91 34.70 17.91
N SER A 44 -7.83 34.05 18.36
CA SER A 44 -7.78 33.36 19.65
C SER A 44 -7.73 34.30 20.86
N LYS A 45 -7.44 35.59 20.66
CA LYS A 45 -7.48 36.58 21.74
C LYS A 45 -8.90 36.68 22.29
N GLU A 46 -9.02 36.54 23.61
CA GLU A 46 -10.29 36.67 24.36
C GLU A 46 -11.39 35.66 23.98
N LYS A 47 -11.10 34.65 23.16
CA LYS A 47 -12.05 33.58 22.79
C LYS A 47 -11.63 32.25 23.39
N VAL A 48 -12.60 31.37 23.67
CA VAL A 48 -12.33 29.99 24.10
C VAL A 48 -12.31 29.09 22.86
N ILE A 49 -11.17 28.42 22.62
CA ILE A 49 -10.96 27.58 21.44
C ILE A 49 -10.33 26.24 21.85
N TYR A 50 -10.92 25.15 21.35
CA TYR A 50 -10.48 23.78 21.66
C TYR A 50 -8.99 23.59 21.40
N GLY A 51 -8.28 23.13 22.43
CA GLY A 51 -6.87 22.75 22.33
C GLY A 51 -5.91 23.91 22.05
N ILE A 52 -6.39 25.16 22.17
CA ILE A 52 -5.56 26.35 22.29
C ILE A 52 -5.51 26.78 23.76
N ASN A 53 -6.67 27.03 24.36
CA ASN A 53 -6.80 27.46 25.76
C ASN A 53 -7.78 26.63 26.59
N THR A 54 -8.06 25.41 26.14
CA THR A 54 -8.80 24.38 26.87
C THR A 54 -7.98 23.08 26.97
N GLY A 55 -8.38 22.17 27.85
CA GLY A 55 -7.90 20.78 27.79
C GLY A 55 -8.34 20.05 26.52
N PHE A 56 -7.95 18.77 26.40
CA PHE A 56 -8.23 17.92 25.24
C PHE A 56 -9.24 16.80 25.57
N GLY A 57 -10.01 16.35 24.58
CA GLY A 57 -11.02 15.30 24.76
C GLY A 57 -12.02 15.62 25.89
N PRO A 58 -12.30 14.67 26.82
CA PRO A 58 -13.15 14.90 27.98
C PRO A 58 -12.71 16.05 28.89
N MET A 59 -11.42 16.42 28.85
CA MET A 59 -10.89 17.53 29.64
C MET A 59 -11.08 18.90 28.97
N SER A 60 -11.73 18.95 27.81
CA SER A 60 -11.99 20.21 27.08
C SER A 60 -12.90 21.19 27.83
N GLN A 61 -13.67 20.71 28.82
CA GLN A 61 -14.46 21.55 29.71
C GLN A 61 -13.62 22.43 30.65
N PHE A 62 -12.32 22.17 30.78
CA PHE A 62 -11.42 22.96 31.63
C PHE A 62 -10.66 23.99 30.79
N ARG A 63 -10.83 25.27 31.12
CA ARG A 63 -10.00 26.35 30.58
C ARG A 63 -8.60 26.32 31.19
N VAL A 64 -7.59 26.59 30.38
CA VAL A 64 -6.17 26.65 30.77
C VAL A 64 -5.72 28.09 30.80
N ASP A 65 -4.98 28.48 31.84
CA ASP A 65 -4.41 29.82 31.96
C ASP A 65 -3.41 30.12 30.85
N ASP A 66 -3.38 31.37 30.39
CA ASP A 66 -2.56 31.82 29.26
C ASP A 66 -1.05 31.59 29.49
N SER A 67 -0.59 31.61 30.74
CA SER A 67 0.80 31.31 31.13
C SER A 67 1.20 29.84 30.92
N ASN A 68 0.22 28.94 30.84
CA ASN A 68 0.42 27.49 30.72
C ASN A 68 0.24 26.95 29.29
N LEU A 69 -0.18 27.77 28.32
CA LEU A 69 -0.53 27.29 26.96
C LEU A 69 0.64 26.62 26.24
N LYS A 70 1.86 27.13 26.42
CA LYS A 70 3.07 26.47 25.88
C LYS A 70 3.26 25.08 26.48
N GLN A 71 3.13 24.96 27.80
CA GLN A 71 3.29 23.70 28.51
C GLN A 71 2.16 22.72 28.18
N LEU A 72 0.94 23.21 27.94
CA LEU A 72 -0.20 22.41 27.50
C LEU A 72 0.11 21.64 26.21
N GLN A 73 0.67 22.30 25.20
CA GLN A 73 1.03 21.65 23.92
C GLN A 73 2.18 20.65 24.08
N LEU A 74 3.20 20.98 24.89
CA LEU A 74 4.30 20.06 25.17
C LEU A 74 3.82 18.81 25.93
N ASN A 75 2.92 19.00 26.90
CA ASN A 75 2.33 17.90 27.64
C ASN A 75 1.49 17.01 26.72
N LEU A 76 0.73 17.59 25.78
CA LEU A 76 -0.02 16.82 24.78
C LEU A 76 0.92 15.89 24.00
N ILE A 77 2.02 16.42 23.45
CA ILE A 77 3.01 15.63 22.70
C ILE A 77 3.54 14.49 23.57
N ARG A 78 4.04 14.81 24.77
CA ARG A 78 4.72 13.84 25.65
C ARG A 78 3.76 12.77 26.17
N SER A 79 2.55 13.15 26.60
CA SER A 79 1.61 12.21 27.19
C SER A 79 1.02 11.25 26.15
N HIS A 80 0.91 11.68 24.90
CA HIS A 80 0.32 10.88 23.83
C HIS A 80 1.33 10.09 23.02
N ALA A 81 2.64 10.32 23.20
CA ALA A 81 3.72 9.48 22.68
C ALA A 81 3.81 8.13 23.44
N ALA A 82 2.67 7.43 23.54
CA ALA A 82 2.46 6.21 24.32
C ALA A 82 2.41 4.94 23.44
N GLY A 83 2.82 5.04 22.18
CA GLY A 83 2.82 3.91 21.24
C GLY A 83 3.78 2.79 21.64
N THR A 84 3.51 1.57 21.18
CA THR A 84 4.31 0.37 21.48
C THR A 84 4.32 -0.63 20.31
N GLY A 85 5.05 -1.74 20.48
CA GLY A 85 5.21 -2.81 19.49
C GLY A 85 6.35 -2.56 18.51
N GLU A 86 6.30 -3.27 17.38
CA GLU A 86 7.22 -3.06 16.26
C GLU A 86 7.18 -1.61 15.77
N ILE A 87 8.28 -1.12 15.21
CA ILE A 87 8.35 0.23 14.66
C ILE A 87 7.82 0.26 13.21
N LEU A 88 7.31 1.41 12.79
CA LEU A 88 7.07 1.69 11.38
C LEU A 88 8.39 1.68 10.61
N THR A 89 8.34 1.20 9.38
CA THR A 89 9.50 1.26 8.47
C THR A 89 9.80 2.71 8.09
N ASP A 90 11.07 3.01 7.78
CA ASP A 90 11.51 4.32 7.30
C ASP A 90 10.61 4.90 6.20
N LEU A 91 10.22 4.06 5.26
CA LEU A 91 9.38 4.46 4.15
C LEU A 91 7.96 4.85 4.59
N GLN A 92 7.37 4.11 5.55
CA GLN A 92 6.07 4.45 6.14
C GLN A 92 6.14 5.77 6.92
N VAL A 93 7.21 5.97 7.70
CA VAL A 93 7.43 7.23 8.43
C VAL A 93 7.57 8.40 7.46
N LYS A 94 8.38 8.26 6.40
CA LYS A 94 8.55 9.29 5.38
C LYS A 94 7.24 9.62 4.66
N ALA A 95 6.45 8.61 4.30
CA ALA A 95 5.12 8.81 3.70
C ALA A 95 4.17 9.55 4.65
N ALA A 96 4.19 9.23 5.95
CA ALA A 96 3.39 9.92 6.95
C ALA A 96 3.81 11.39 7.13
N MET A 97 5.11 11.68 7.11
CA MET A 97 5.63 13.04 7.16
C MET A 97 5.21 13.86 5.93
N ILE A 98 5.26 13.26 4.73
CA ILE A 98 4.79 13.90 3.49
C ILE A 98 3.28 14.20 3.58
N ALA A 99 2.48 13.25 4.08
CA ALA A 99 1.05 13.47 4.28
C ALA A 99 0.75 14.58 5.29
N ARG A 100 1.51 14.66 6.39
CA ARG A 100 1.38 15.77 7.37
C ARG A 100 1.75 17.11 6.74
N LEU A 101 2.80 17.15 5.93
CA LEU A 101 3.20 18.35 5.20
C LEU A 101 2.10 18.81 4.23
N ALA A 102 1.47 17.87 3.51
CA ALA A 102 0.37 18.12 2.59
C ALA A 102 -0.86 18.73 3.29
N THR A 103 -1.16 18.30 4.53
CA THR A 103 -2.20 18.92 5.37
C THR A 103 -1.85 20.38 5.69
N PHE A 104 -0.62 20.67 6.09
CA PHE A 104 -0.25 22.04 6.50
C PHE A 104 -0.27 23.05 5.36
N VAL A 105 0.16 22.64 4.16
CA VAL A 105 0.14 23.54 2.99
C VAL A 105 -1.28 23.94 2.57
N GLN A 106 -2.32 23.26 3.06
CA GLN A 106 -3.68 23.72 2.86
C GLN A 106 -3.96 25.07 3.55
N GLY A 107 -3.15 25.47 4.54
CA GLY A 107 -3.28 26.76 5.22
C GLY A 107 -4.52 26.86 6.10
N CYS A 108 -4.93 25.75 6.68
CA CYS A 108 -6.16 25.63 7.48
C CYS A 108 -5.87 25.21 8.93
N SER A 109 -4.64 24.82 9.26
CA SER A 109 -4.23 24.38 10.60
C SER A 109 -3.84 25.53 11.54
N GLY A 110 -3.59 26.75 11.02
CA GLY A 110 -3.13 27.89 11.82
C GLY A 110 -1.78 27.69 12.52
N VAL A 111 -0.86 26.94 11.91
CA VAL A 111 0.49 26.68 12.44
C VAL A 111 1.50 27.72 11.96
N HIS A 112 2.51 28.02 12.77
CA HIS A 112 3.58 28.91 12.35
C HIS A 112 4.36 28.33 11.14
N PRO A 113 4.75 29.15 10.13
CA PRO A 113 5.45 28.66 8.93
C PRO A 113 6.75 27.92 9.16
N SER A 114 7.43 28.13 10.30
CA SER A 114 8.66 27.40 10.66
C SER A 114 8.44 25.90 10.76
N LEU A 115 7.24 25.45 11.15
CA LEU A 115 6.94 24.03 11.33
C LEU A 115 6.90 23.27 9.98
N PRO A 116 6.07 23.65 8.99
CA PRO A 116 6.10 23.00 7.68
C PRO A 116 7.49 23.07 7.01
N VAL A 117 8.23 24.17 7.21
CA VAL A 117 9.61 24.32 6.71
C VAL A 117 10.56 23.31 7.37
N LEU A 118 10.49 23.13 8.70
CA LEU A 118 11.28 22.12 9.41
C LEU A 118 10.92 20.71 8.92
N LEU A 119 9.63 20.41 8.79
CA LEU A 119 9.15 19.10 8.35
C LEU A 119 9.66 18.76 6.93
N ALA A 120 9.57 19.70 5.98
CA ALA A 120 10.14 19.54 4.65
C ALA A 120 11.67 19.31 4.68
N LYS A 121 12.38 20.04 5.54
CA LYS A 121 13.83 19.86 5.75
C LYS A 121 14.20 18.50 6.33
N CYS A 122 13.39 17.94 7.22
CA CYS A 122 13.57 16.59 7.76
C CYS A 122 13.28 15.51 6.71
N ILE A 123 12.19 15.66 5.92
CA ILE A 123 11.85 14.75 4.80
C ILE A 123 13.01 14.67 3.79
N ASN A 124 13.56 15.82 3.40
CA ASN A 124 14.64 15.87 2.41
C ASN A 124 15.97 15.28 2.90
N ARG A 125 16.14 15.15 4.23
CA ARG A 125 17.37 14.64 4.86
C ARG A 125 17.18 13.23 5.41
N ASP A 126 16.01 12.63 5.22
CA ASP A 126 15.64 11.35 5.83
C ASP A 126 15.91 11.33 7.35
N ILE A 127 15.53 12.41 8.05
CA ILE A 127 15.49 12.45 9.52
C ILE A 127 14.12 11.90 9.93
N LEU A 128 14.05 10.60 10.19
CA LEU A 128 12.80 9.85 10.30
C LEU A 128 12.51 9.52 11.77
N PRO A 129 11.44 10.06 12.39
CA PRO A 129 11.09 9.71 13.76
C PRO A 129 10.88 8.21 13.97
N VAL A 130 11.32 7.69 15.11
CA VAL A 130 11.01 6.31 15.50
C VAL A 130 9.56 6.27 15.99
N ILE A 131 8.69 5.64 15.22
CA ILE A 131 7.25 5.61 15.49
C ILE A 131 6.80 4.15 15.67
N PRO A 132 6.27 3.76 16.85
CA PRO A 132 5.69 2.43 17.05
C PRO A 132 4.39 2.21 16.26
N GLN A 133 4.11 0.96 15.89
CA GLN A 133 2.94 0.57 15.10
C GLN A 133 1.63 0.68 15.89
N HIS A 134 1.61 0.25 17.16
CA HIS A 134 0.38 0.22 17.96
C HIS A 134 0.18 1.50 18.76
N GLY A 135 -1.06 1.99 18.83
CA GLY A 135 -1.41 3.15 19.64
C GLY A 135 -2.75 3.77 19.29
N SER A 136 -2.81 4.50 18.16
CA SER A 136 -4.01 5.25 17.82
C SER A 136 -5.18 4.36 17.38
N VAL A 137 -6.39 4.85 17.66
CA VAL A 137 -7.67 4.29 17.27
C VAL A 137 -8.26 4.96 16.01
N GLY A 138 -7.59 6.00 15.46
CA GLY A 138 -8.06 6.70 14.27
C GLY A 138 -9.31 7.56 14.48
N ALA A 139 -9.59 7.99 15.72
CA ALA A 139 -10.75 8.81 16.09
C ALA A 139 -10.44 10.30 16.16
N SER A 140 -9.25 10.70 16.59
CA SER A 140 -8.69 12.05 16.40
C SER A 140 -7.49 11.98 15.46
N GLY A 141 -7.63 11.13 14.44
CA GLY A 141 -6.55 10.73 13.55
C GLY A 141 -5.55 9.77 14.21
N ASP A 142 -4.31 9.79 13.75
CA ASP A 142 -3.22 8.90 14.14
C ASP A 142 -2.46 9.40 15.37
N LEU A 143 -3.22 9.82 16.39
CA LEU A 143 -2.74 10.70 17.44
C LEU A 143 -1.50 10.21 18.19
N VAL A 144 -1.46 8.92 18.54
CA VAL A 144 -0.31 8.34 19.25
C VAL A 144 0.95 8.29 18.37
N GLN A 145 0.80 7.87 17.12
CA GLN A 145 1.91 7.78 16.18
C GLN A 145 2.43 9.17 15.78
N LEU A 146 1.52 10.13 15.57
CA LEU A 146 1.88 11.52 15.29
C LEU A 146 2.49 12.23 16.51
N ALA A 147 2.14 11.83 17.73
CA ALA A 147 2.82 12.31 18.94
C ALA A 147 4.30 11.90 18.98
N HIS A 148 4.65 10.68 18.56
CA HIS A 148 6.06 10.28 18.39
C HIS A 148 6.78 11.11 17.31
N MET A 149 6.10 11.43 16.21
CA MET A 149 6.63 12.34 15.19
C MET A 149 6.89 13.74 15.76
N ALA A 150 5.92 14.30 16.50
CA ALA A 150 6.04 15.61 17.14
C ALA A 150 7.13 15.64 18.21
N LEU A 151 7.28 14.55 18.98
CA LEU A 151 8.31 14.37 20.01
C LEU A 151 9.71 14.52 19.40
N ALA A 152 9.96 13.85 18.27
CA ALA A 152 11.22 14.00 17.52
C ALA A 152 11.45 15.44 17.03
N LEU A 153 10.40 16.11 16.52
CA LEU A 153 10.53 17.47 16.00
C LEU A 153 10.78 18.52 17.08
N ILE A 154 10.33 18.32 18.33
CA ILE A 154 10.73 19.17 19.46
C ILE A 154 12.12 18.83 20.02
N GLY A 155 12.83 17.88 19.41
CA GLY A 155 14.17 17.46 19.82
C GLY A 155 14.19 16.39 20.92
N GLU A 156 13.05 15.79 21.24
CA GLU A 156 12.93 14.68 22.20
C GLU A 156 12.83 13.33 21.48
N GLY A 157 12.99 12.21 22.19
CA GLY A 157 12.87 10.89 21.58
C GLY A 157 13.98 10.58 20.57
N LYS A 158 13.68 9.70 19.61
CA LYS A 158 14.67 9.14 18.67
C LYS A 158 14.24 9.24 17.22
N VAL A 159 15.23 9.28 16.34
CA VAL A 159 15.08 9.23 14.88
C VAL A 159 15.96 8.12 14.32
N HIS A 160 15.54 7.53 13.20
CA HIS A 160 16.41 6.78 12.32
C HIS A 160 17.07 7.75 11.34
N TYR A 161 18.40 7.72 11.28
CA TYR A 161 19.21 8.60 10.44
C TYR A 161 20.49 7.88 10.00
N HIS A 162 20.75 7.82 8.70
CA HIS A 162 21.88 7.08 8.09
C HIS A 162 22.03 5.63 8.57
N GLY A 163 20.91 4.90 8.68
CA GLY A 163 20.91 3.49 9.05
C GLY A 163 21.08 3.22 10.56
N GLN A 164 20.97 4.25 11.41
CA GLN A 164 21.10 4.11 12.85
C GLN A 164 19.99 4.86 13.59
N THR A 165 19.54 4.28 14.71
CA THR A 165 18.66 4.97 15.66
C THR A 165 19.48 5.87 16.57
N ARG A 166 19.21 7.18 16.53
CA ARG A 166 19.93 8.23 17.27
C ARG A 166 18.97 9.18 17.96
N ASP A 167 19.47 9.95 18.93
CA ASP A 167 18.66 10.93 19.66
C ASP A 167 18.31 12.12 18.74
N ALA A 168 17.05 12.55 18.78
CA ALA A 168 16.54 13.55 17.84
C ALA A 168 17.26 14.91 17.98
N ALA A 169 17.52 15.36 19.20
CA ALA A 169 18.26 16.60 19.47
C ALA A 169 19.65 16.63 18.81
N GLU A 170 20.39 15.52 18.87
CA GLU A 170 21.72 15.42 18.29
C GLU A 170 21.66 15.53 16.77
N VAL A 171 20.75 14.80 16.14
CA VAL A 171 20.59 14.77 14.67
C VAL A 171 20.10 16.12 14.14
N LEU A 172 19.15 16.77 14.83
CA LEU A 172 18.70 18.11 14.45
C LEU A 172 19.84 19.13 14.54
N LYS A 173 20.61 19.10 15.64
CA LYS A 173 21.78 19.98 15.82
C LYS A 173 22.86 19.72 14.76
N GLU A 174 23.17 18.45 14.48
CA GLU A 174 24.14 18.04 13.44
C GLU A 174 23.75 18.58 12.06
N ASN A 175 22.45 18.67 11.77
CA ASN A 175 21.92 19.17 10.50
C ASN A 175 21.64 20.68 10.49
N ASN A 176 22.03 21.41 11.54
CA ASN A 176 21.74 22.85 11.73
C ASN A 176 20.24 23.16 11.64
N LEU A 177 19.42 22.30 12.22
CA LEU A 177 17.97 22.46 12.32
C LEU A 177 17.58 22.82 13.74
N GLU A 178 16.79 23.89 13.89
CA GLU A 178 16.20 24.24 15.17
C GLU A 178 14.99 23.33 15.46
N PRO A 179 14.86 22.79 16.68
CA PRO A 179 13.67 22.07 17.07
C PRO A 179 12.40 22.93 16.99
N MET A 180 11.28 22.29 16.65
CA MET A 180 9.95 22.88 16.59
C MET A 180 9.65 23.64 17.89
N GLN A 181 9.19 24.89 17.73
CA GLN A 181 8.70 25.71 18.84
C GLN A 181 7.18 25.68 18.90
N ILE A 182 6.65 25.86 20.11
CA ILE A 182 5.22 26.07 20.32
C ILE A 182 4.94 27.57 20.28
N HIS A 183 4.12 27.99 19.33
CA HIS A 183 3.66 29.37 19.18
C HIS A 183 2.20 29.51 19.64
N ILE A 184 1.32 28.62 19.19
CA ILE A 184 -0.11 28.60 19.53
C ILE A 184 -0.55 27.16 19.82
N ARG A 185 -0.64 26.35 18.76
CA ARG A 185 -1.27 25.01 18.78
C ARG A 185 -0.46 23.94 18.07
N GLU A 186 0.83 24.16 17.86
CA GLU A 186 1.71 23.27 17.09
C GLU A 186 1.74 21.85 17.66
N GLY A 187 1.54 21.68 18.98
CA GLY A 187 1.37 20.36 19.58
C GLY A 187 0.16 19.64 19.02
N LEU A 188 -1.03 20.22 19.15
CA LEU A 188 -2.27 19.65 18.63
C LEU A 188 -2.22 19.47 17.11
N ALA A 189 -1.78 20.49 16.39
CA ALA A 189 -1.71 20.46 14.94
C ALA A 189 -0.66 19.47 14.42
N MET A 190 0.34 19.06 15.20
CA MET A 190 1.20 17.95 14.78
C MET A 190 0.58 16.59 15.05
N THR A 191 -0.20 16.47 16.13
CA THR A 191 -0.74 15.18 16.59
C THR A 191 -2.13 14.85 16.08
N ASN A 192 -2.79 15.74 15.35
CA ASN A 192 -4.20 15.56 14.97
C ASN A 192 -4.39 15.42 13.45
N GLY A 193 -4.88 14.26 13.01
CA GLY A 193 -5.13 13.97 11.59
C GLY A 193 -4.71 12.58 11.13
N THR A 194 -5.02 12.23 9.88
CA THR A 194 -4.95 10.88 9.30
C THR A 194 -3.63 10.60 8.56
N SER A 195 -2.57 11.33 8.88
CA SER A 195 -1.36 11.33 8.04
C SER A 195 -0.60 10.00 8.03
N VAL A 196 -0.63 9.23 9.12
CA VAL A 196 0.07 7.93 9.20
C VAL A 196 -0.68 6.87 8.42
N MET A 197 -1.99 6.74 8.64
CA MET A 197 -2.82 5.81 7.89
C MET A 197 -2.84 6.13 6.39
N THR A 198 -2.87 7.41 6.02
CA THR A 198 -2.82 7.84 4.60
C THR A 198 -1.47 7.54 3.97
N GLY A 199 -0.37 7.82 4.68
CA GLY A 199 0.99 7.49 4.22
C GLY A 199 1.18 5.98 3.99
N ILE A 200 0.75 5.16 4.94
CA ILE A 200 0.75 3.68 4.81
C ILE A 200 -0.17 3.25 3.65
N GLY A 201 -1.35 3.85 3.53
CA GLY A 201 -2.32 3.53 2.49
C GLY A 201 -1.78 3.79 1.07
N LEU A 202 -1.04 4.88 0.87
CA LEU A 202 -0.39 5.19 -0.40
C LEU A 202 0.69 4.15 -0.75
N LEU A 203 1.50 3.73 0.22
CA LEU A 203 2.49 2.66 0.01
C LEU A 203 1.82 1.32 -0.35
N ASN A 204 0.74 0.98 0.34
CA ASN A 204 -0.07 -0.20 0.05
C ASN A 204 -0.64 -0.14 -1.36
N LEU A 205 -1.16 1.02 -1.79
CA LEU A 205 -1.66 1.23 -3.15
C LEU A 205 -0.58 0.97 -4.20
N PHE A 206 0.62 1.54 -4.05
CA PHE A 206 1.71 1.36 -5.01
C PHE A 206 2.14 -0.10 -5.09
N ASN A 207 2.27 -0.77 -3.95
CA ASN A 207 2.64 -2.17 -3.90
C ASN A 207 1.55 -3.09 -4.43
N ALA A 208 0.27 -2.83 -4.15
CA ALA A 208 -0.84 -3.59 -4.70
C ALA A 208 -0.97 -3.41 -6.23
N ARG A 209 -0.76 -2.20 -6.76
CA ARG A 209 -0.69 -1.94 -8.21
C ARG A 209 0.45 -2.72 -8.86
N LYS A 210 1.63 -2.73 -8.24
CA LYS A 210 2.79 -3.53 -8.71
C LYS A 210 2.48 -5.03 -8.71
N LEU A 211 1.87 -5.52 -7.63
CA LEU A 211 1.46 -6.91 -7.51
C LEU A 211 0.41 -7.31 -8.55
N LEU A 212 -0.52 -6.41 -8.92
CA LEU A 212 -1.48 -6.64 -10.00
C LEU A 212 -0.77 -6.84 -11.35
N LEU A 213 0.28 -6.08 -11.65
CA LEU A 213 1.09 -6.27 -12.86
C LEU A 213 1.77 -7.66 -12.88
N TRP A 214 2.33 -8.07 -11.75
CA TRP A 214 2.92 -9.41 -11.61
C TRP A 214 1.87 -10.52 -11.72
N ALA A 215 0.69 -10.35 -11.14
CA ALA A 215 -0.41 -11.30 -11.24
C ALA A 215 -0.92 -11.45 -12.67
N MET A 216 -1.01 -10.35 -13.45
CA MET A 216 -1.32 -10.41 -14.87
C MET A 216 -0.24 -11.16 -15.66
N SER A 217 1.04 -10.88 -15.38
CA SER A 217 2.16 -11.52 -16.06
C SER A 217 2.25 -13.03 -15.78
N ALA A 218 2.07 -13.42 -14.52
CA ALA A 218 1.98 -14.82 -14.13
C ALA A 218 0.76 -15.51 -14.77
N SER A 219 -0.39 -14.83 -14.81
CA SER A 219 -1.61 -15.32 -15.47
C SER A 219 -1.47 -15.45 -16.98
N ALA A 220 -0.69 -14.59 -17.62
CA ALA A 220 -0.38 -14.70 -19.04
C ALA A 220 0.50 -15.93 -19.29
N LEU A 221 1.60 -16.05 -18.54
CA LEU A 221 2.56 -17.14 -18.69
C LEU A 221 1.94 -18.53 -18.40
N VAL A 222 1.10 -18.66 -17.36
CA VAL A 222 0.40 -19.92 -17.07
C VAL A 222 -0.56 -20.32 -18.20
N ASN A 223 -1.19 -19.34 -18.89
CA ASN A 223 -2.07 -19.61 -20.02
C ASN A 223 -1.29 -20.03 -21.27
N GLU A 224 -0.08 -19.51 -21.48
CA GLU A 224 0.83 -20.03 -22.50
C GLU A 224 1.28 -21.46 -22.20
N ILE A 225 1.68 -21.74 -20.95
CA ILE A 225 2.05 -23.10 -20.52
C ILE A 225 0.89 -24.08 -20.72
N ALA A 226 -0.34 -23.68 -20.37
CA ALA A 226 -1.53 -24.51 -20.53
C ALA A 226 -1.98 -24.69 -21.99
N GLY A 227 -1.44 -23.91 -22.93
CA GLY A 227 -1.94 -23.85 -24.31
C GLY A 227 -3.41 -23.46 -24.38
N SER A 228 -3.83 -22.48 -23.56
CA SER A 228 -5.23 -22.04 -23.44
C SER A 228 -5.77 -21.47 -24.76
N TYR A 229 -7.10 -21.54 -24.92
CA TYR A 229 -7.80 -20.82 -25.98
C TYR A 229 -7.79 -19.32 -25.70
N ASP A 230 -7.52 -18.48 -26.70
CA ASP A 230 -7.42 -17.02 -26.58
C ASP A 230 -8.76 -16.28 -26.40
N ASP A 231 -9.90 -16.92 -26.72
CA ASP A 231 -11.23 -16.29 -26.65
C ASP A 231 -11.59 -15.65 -25.30
N PHE A 232 -10.99 -16.09 -24.19
CA PHE A 232 -11.23 -15.49 -22.86
C PHE A 232 -10.80 -14.01 -22.80
N LEU A 233 -9.91 -13.59 -23.71
CA LEU A 233 -9.44 -12.22 -23.88
C LEU A 233 -10.22 -11.45 -24.96
N SER A 234 -11.18 -12.10 -25.62
CA SER A 234 -11.95 -11.49 -26.71
C SER A 234 -12.59 -10.17 -26.26
N PRO A 235 -12.39 -9.07 -27.02
CA PRO A 235 -13.09 -7.81 -26.76
C PRO A 235 -14.61 -7.96 -26.85
N VAL A 236 -15.11 -8.87 -27.70
CA VAL A 236 -16.55 -9.12 -27.83
C VAL A 236 -17.10 -9.76 -26.57
N LEU A 237 -16.44 -10.79 -26.05
CA LEU A 237 -16.84 -11.48 -24.81
C LEU A 237 -16.78 -10.53 -23.62
N ASN A 238 -15.64 -9.88 -23.41
CA ASN A 238 -15.43 -9.00 -22.27
C ASN A 238 -16.30 -7.73 -22.36
N GLY A 239 -16.58 -7.25 -23.58
CA GLY A 239 -17.52 -6.17 -23.86
C GLY A 239 -18.99 -6.49 -23.59
N LYS A 240 -19.36 -7.75 -23.30
CA LYS A 240 -20.73 -8.09 -22.86
C LYS A 240 -20.97 -7.77 -21.39
N LYS A 241 -19.94 -7.43 -20.61
CA LYS A 241 -20.07 -6.90 -19.25
C LYS A 241 -19.55 -5.46 -19.21
N ARG A 242 -20.17 -4.63 -18.35
CA ARG A 242 -19.91 -3.18 -18.29
C ARG A 242 -18.81 -2.77 -17.29
N HIS A 243 -18.05 -3.72 -16.75
CA HIS A 243 -17.06 -3.43 -15.71
C HIS A 243 -15.75 -2.94 -16.32
N GLY A 244 -15.29 -1.75 -15.92
CA GLY A 244 -14.08 -1.11 -16.45
C GLY A 244 -12.83 -1.95 -16.21
N GLY A 245 -12.62 -2.41 -14.98
CA GLY A 245 -11.48 -3.25 -14.61
C GLY A 245 -11.42 -4.55 -15.39
N GLN A 246 -12.55 -5.22 -15.65
CA GLN A 246 -12.57 -6.44 -16.46
C GLN A 246 -12.07 -6.16 -17.89
N LEU A 247 -12.55 -5.07 -18.51
CA LEU A 247 -12.14 -4.67 -19.86
C LEU A 247 -10.65 -4.31 -19.90
N PHE A 248 -10.18 -3.58 -18.88
CA PHE A 248 -8.77 -3.23 -18.72
C PHE A 248 -7.89 -4.47 -18.67
N ILE A 249 -8.18 -5.43 -17.77
CA ILE A 249 -7.38 -6.66 -17.64
C ILE A 249 -7.40 -7.48 -18.93
N ALA A 250 -8.57 -7.67 -19.55
CA ALA A 250 -8.67 -8.41 -20.80
C ALA A 250 -7.84 -7.78 -21.92
N ARG A 251 -7.87 -6.45 -22.03
CA ARG A 251 -7.07 -5.71 -23.00
C ARG A 251 -5.57 -5.86 -22.74
N GLN A 252 -5.11 -5.67 -21.50
CA GLN A 252 -3.70 -5.79 -21.15
C GLN A 252 -3.16 -7.19 -21.43
N LEU A 253 -3.89 -8.24 -21.02
CA LEU A 253 -3.49 -9.62 -21.31
C LEU A 253 -3.50 -9.93 -22.81
N SER A 254 -4.47 -9.40 -23.56
CA SER A 254 -4.52 -9.54 -25.03
C SER A 254 -3.30 -8.91 -25.70
N GLU A 255 -2.91 -7.70 -25.27
CA GLU A 255 -1.70 -7.02 -25.74
C GLU A 255 -0.43 -7.83 -25.38
N MET A 256 -0.34 -8.35 -24.16
CA MET A 256 0.79 -9.17 -23.70
C MET A 256 0.96 -10.48 -24.48
N LEU A 257 -0.15 -11.11 -24.86
CA LEU A 257 -0.18 -12.45 -25.46
C LEU A 257 -0.33 -12.42 -26.99
N ARG A 258 -0.41 -11.24 -27.60
CA ARG A 258 -0.64 -11.05 -29.05
C ARG A 258 0.31 -11.86 -29.93
N GLU A 259 1.57 -11.95 -29.52
CA GLU A 259 2.65 -12.62 -30.27
C GLU A 259 2.99 -14.01 -29.70
N SER A 260 2.15 -14.54 -28.80
CA SER A 260 2.32 -15.89 -28.27
C SER A 260 2.11 -16.93 -29.38
N ARG A 261 2.99 -17.92 -29.42
CA ARG A 261 2.84 -19.13 -30.25
C ARG A 261 2.34 -20.33 -29.44
N CYS A 262 2.00 -20.12 -28.16
CA CYS A 262 1.51 -21.17 -27.27
C CYS A 262 -0.02 -21.23 -27.22
N LEU A 263 -0.71 -20.10 -27.38
CA LEU A 263 -2.17 -20.05 -27.31
C LEU A 263 -2.84 -20.73 -28.52
N LYS A 264 -4.00 -21.34 -28.26
CA LYS A 264 -4.83 -22.00 -29.28
C LYS A 264 -5.94 -21.06 -29.76
N ARG A 265 -6.26 -21.12 -31.06
CA ARG A 265 -7.49 -20.53 -31.60
C ARG A 265 -8.59 -21.56 -31.60
N ARG A 266 -9.70 -21.30 -30.91
CA ARG A 266 -10.79 -22.27 -30.76
C ARG A 266 -11.33 -22.78 -32.09
N GLN A 267 -11.50 -21.89 -33.06
CA GLN A 267 -12.05 -22.23 -34.37
C GLN A 267 -11.16 -23.25 -35.10
N SER A 268 -9.84 -23.10 -35.00
CA SER A 268 -8.87 -23.99 -35.65
C SER A 268 -8.85 -25.38 -35.02
N PHE A 269 -9.04 -25.48 -33.70
CA PHE A 269 -8.89 -26.73 -32.95
C PHE A 269 -10.19 -27.50 -32.72
N LEU A 270 -11.32 -26.82 -32.55
CA LEU A 270 -12.60 -27.46 -32.17
C LEU A 270 -13.69 -27.38 -33.24
N TYR A 271 -13.59 -26.48 -34.23
CA TYR A 271 -14.62 -26.30 -35.26
C TYR A 271 -14.22 -26.93 -36.59
N ASN A 272 -13.64 -28.13 -36.53
CA ASN A 272 -13.37 -28.96 -37.71
C ASN A 272 -14.23 -30.25 -37.68
N ARG A 273 -14.46 -30.85 -38.86
CA ARG A 273 -15.34 -32.02 -39.00
C ARG A 273 -14.82 -33.27 -38.27
N GLU A 274 -13.50 -33.40 -38.11
CA GLU A 274 -12.85 -34.56 -37.50
C GLU A 274 -13.15 -34.64 -36.00
N VAL A 275 -13.05 -33.51 -35.29
CA VAL A 275 -13.34 -33.43 -33.84
C VAL A 275 -14.84 -33.54 -33.55
N ASN A 276 -15.72 -33.22 -34.51
CA ASN A 276 -17.18 -33.31 -34.34
C ASN A 276 -17.70 -34.76 -34.23
N GLY A 277 -16.87 -35.75 -34.58
CA GLY A 277 -17.20 -37.17 -34.41
C GLY A 277 -16.87 -37.74 -33.03
N ASP A 278 -16.11 -37.02 -32.20
CA ASP A 278 -15.64 -37.50 -30.90
C ASP A 278 -16.74 -37.49 -29.85
N LYS A 279 -16.99 -38.65 -29.22
CA LYS A 279 -17.89 -38.75 -28.06
C LYS A 279 -17.21 -38.33 -26.75
N VAL A 280 -15.88 -38.38 -26.69
CA VAL A 280 -15.07 -38.00 -25.53
C VAL A 280 -13.86 -37.23 -26.03
N PHE A 281 -13.79 -35.94 -25.71
CA PHE A 281 -12.68 -35.08 -26.11
C PHE A 281 -11.44 -35.34 -25.25
N ARG A 282 -10.27 -35.48 -25.88
CA ARG A 282 -8.98 -35.57 -25.18
C ARG A 282 -8.57 -34.23 -24.57
N ASP A 283 -8.77 -33.14 -25.31
CA ASP A 283 -8.52 -31.78 -24.84
C ASP A 283 -9.76 -31.21 -24.15
N LYS A 284 -9.56 -30.47 -23.04
CA LYS A 284 -10.67 -29.74 -22.42
C LYS A 284 -11.19 -28.65 -23.36
N VAL A 285 -12.49 -28.64 -23.58
CA VAL A 285 -13.18 -27.61 -24.37
C VAL A 285 -13.03 -26.23 -23.75
N GLN A 286 -12.93 -26.15 -22.42
CA GLN A 286 -12.71 -24.90 -21.68
C GLN A 286 -11.62 -25.08 -20.62
N PRO A 287 -10.69 -24.12 -20.47
CA PRO A 287 -9.75 -24.10 -19.35
C PRO A 287 -10.46 -23.95 -18.00
N PHE A 288 -9.75 -24.31 -16.92
CA PHE A 288 -10.18 -24.10 -15.54
C PHE A 288 -10.38 -22.60 -15.24
N TYR A 289 -11.17 -22.27 -14.21
CA TYR A 289 -11.52 -20.88 -13.90
C TYR A 289 -10.31 -20.04 -13.51
N SER A 290 -9.30 -20.61 -12.86
CA SER A 290 -8.04 -19.92 -12.54
C SER A 290 -7.27 -19.48 -13.79
N LEU A 291 -7.56 -20.05 -14.97
CA LEU A 291 -6.95 -19.69 -16.25
C LEU A 291 -7.88 -18.82 -17.09
N ARG A 292 -9.16 -19.19 -17.18
CA ARG A 292 -10.15 -18.56 -18.07
C ARG A 292 -10.81 -17.32 -17.48
N CYS A 293 -10.99 -17.26 -16.16
CA CYS A 293 -11.72 -16.17 -15.50
C CYS A 293 -10.81 -15.05 -15.01
N VAL A 294 -9.56 -14.97 -15.50
CA VAL A 294 -8.57 -13.98 -15.06
C VAL A 294 -9.10 -12.54 -15.20
N PRO A 295 -9.69 -12.10 -16.34
CA PRO A 295 -10.26 -10.76 -16.43
C PRO A 295 -11.36 -10.49 -15.40
N GLN A 296 -12.20 -11.49 -15.09
CA GLN A 296 -13.32 -11.34 -14.16
C GLN A 296 -12.86 -11.39 -12.69
N ILE A 297 -11.72 -12.00 -12.39
CA ILE A 297 -11.15 -12.08 -11.04
C ILE A 297 -10.28 -10.87 -10.75
N LEU A 298 -9.42 -10.46 -11.69
CA LEU A 298 -8.53 -9.30 -11.51
C LEU A 298 -9.23 -7.98 -11.83
N GLY A 299 -10.35 -7.99 -12.56
CA GLY A 299 -11.12 -6.78 -12.87
C GLY A 299 -11.58 -6.01 -11.63
N PRO A 300 -12.29 -6.65 -10.67
CA PRO A 300 -12.66 -6.01 -9.41
C PRO A 300 -11.46 -5.53 -8.57
N VAL A 301 -10.30 -6.20 -8.68
CA VAL A 301 -9.06 -5.76 -8.05
C VAL A 301 -8.64 -4.42 -8.65
N ALA A 302 -8.56 -4.33 -9.99
CA ALA A 302 -8.20 -3.09 -10.69
C ALA A 302 -9.16 -1.93 -10.37
N ASP A 303 -10.48 -2.18 -10.41
CA ASP A 303 -11.50 -1.18 -10.09
C ASP A 303 -11.35 -0.68 -8.62
N THR A 304 -11.08 -1.60 -7.69
CA THR A 304 -10.90 -1.25 -6.27
C THR A 304 -9.62 -0.44 -6.04
N LEU A 305 -8.49 -0.83 -6.64
CA LEU A 305 -7.24 -0.09 -6.51
C LEU A 305 -7.34 1.31 -7.10
N GLU A 306 -8.06 1.47 -8.21
CA GLU A 306 -8.26 2.78 -8.81
C GLU A 306 -9.12 3.69 -7.91
N TYR A 307 -10.22 3.16 -7.38
CA TYR A 307 -11.08 3.90 -6.48
C TYR A 307 -10.37 4.28 -5.17
N ALA A 308 -9.67 3.31 -4.55
CA ALA A 308 -8.88 3.55 -3.34
C ALA A 308 -7.79 4.59 -3.58
N GLY A 309 -7.15 4.58 -4.75
CA GLY A 309 -6.16 5.59 -5.13
C GLY A 309 -6.73 6.99 -5.20
N ARG A 310 -7.95 7.16 -5.69
CA ARG A 310 -8.65 8.46 -5.68
C ARG A 310 -8.95 8.92 -4.26
N VAL A 311 -9.51 8.05 -3.41
CA VAL A 311 -9.83 8.40 -2.01
C VAL A 311 -8.58 8.78 -1.22
N LEU A 312 -7.49 8.02 -1.35
CA LEU A 312 -6.23 8.32 -0.68
C LEU A 312 -5.61 9.64 -1.17
N LEU A 313 -5.75 9.96 -2.45
CA LEU A 313 -5.27 11.24 -3.01
C LEU A 313 -6.11 12.43 -2.53
N GLU A 314 -7.43 12.24 -2.41
CA GLU A 314 -8.35 13.21 -1.83
C GLU A 314 -7.99 13.45 -0.35
N GLU A 315 -7.82 12.39 0.44
CA GLU A 315 -7.41 12.47 1.85
C GLU A 315 -6.05 13.15 2.04
N LEU A 316 -5.05 12.78 1.23
CA LEU A 316 -3.70 13.36 1.26
C LEU A 316 -3.71 14.88 1.08
N ASN A 317 -4.54 15.37 0.17
CA ASN A 317 -4.63 16.79 -0.17
C ASN A 317 -5.71 17.53 0.66
N SER A 318 -6.24 16.90 1.71
CA SER A 318 -7.24 17.46 2.59
C SER A 318 -6.64 18.14 3.83
N CYS A 319 -7.39 19.05 4.43
CA CYS A 319 -7.09 19.55 5.78
C CYS A 319 -7.62 18.57 6.85
N CYS A 320 -6.90 17.47 7.06
CA CYS A 320 -7.19 16.50 8.11
C CYS A 320 -6.64 17.00 9.46
N ASP A 321 -7.36 17.95 10.07
CA ASP A 321 -7.01 18.60 11.33
C ASP A 321 -8.28 19.15 12.02
N ASN A 322 -8.19 19.50 13.29
CA ASN A 322 -9.23 20.18 14.06
C ASN A 322 -8.63 21.00 15.23
N PRO A 323 -9.13 22.22 15.48
CA PRO A 323 -10.11 22.95 14.68
C PRO A 323 -9.52 23.45 13.35
N VAL A 324 -10.37 23.88 12.42
CA VAL A 324 -9.97 24.44 11.12
C VAL A 324 -10.06 25.95 11.17
N ALA A 325 -8.95 26.64 10.91
CA ALA A 325 -8.90 28.09 10.80
C ALA A 325 -9.22 28.53 9.37
N ASP A 326 -10.18 29.44 9.23
CA ASP A 326 -10.60 29.99 7.94
C ASP A 326 -10.53 31.53 7.96
N PRO A 327 -9.43 32.11 7.47
CA PRO A 327 -9.27 33.56 7.36
C PRO A 327 -10.16 34.22 6.31
N GLU A 328 -10.83 33.46 5.44
CA GLU A 328 -11.72 34.03 4.42
C GLU A 328 -13.11 34.31 4.98
N THR A 329 -13.61 33.41 5.83
CA THR A 329 -14.88 33.60 6.55
C THR A 329 -14.71 34.19 7.95
N GLU A 330 -13.46 34.48 8.34
CA GLU A 330 -13.07 34.98 9.66
C GLU A 330 -13.58 34.08 10.81
N ASN A 331 -13.49 32.76 10.63
CA ASN A 331 -14.01 31.80 11.59
C ASN A 331 -13.06 30.64 11.91
N VAL A 332 -13.34 29.95 13.03
CA VAL A 332 -12.66 28.73 13.45
C VAL A 332 -13.69 27.62 13.65
N TYR A 333 -13.67 26.65 12.75
CA TYR A 333 -14.64 25.55 12.70
C TYR A 333 -14.17 24.37 13.55
N HIS A 334 -15.09 23.80 14.32
CA HIS A 334 -14.88 22.58 15.10
C HIS A 334 -15.65 21.44 14.43
N GLY A 335 -14.97 20.33 14.15
CA GLY A 335 -15.54 19.20 13.43
C GLY A 335 -14.67 17.94 13.54
N GLY A 336 -14.95 16.96 12.67
CA GLY A 336 -14.35 15.63 12.71
C GLY A 336 -13.44 15.30 11.54
N ASN A 337 -12.82 16.27 10.87
CA ASN A 337 -11.96 16.02 9.69
C ASN A 337 -10.71 15.17 9.98
N PHE A 338 -10.42 14.90 11.25
CA PHE A 338 -9.40 13.94 11.68
C PHE A 338 -9.85 12.47 11.59
N HIS A 339 -11.12 12.19 11.31
CA HIS A 339 -11.68 10.85 11.40
C HIS A 339 -11.30 10.00 10.16
N GLY A 340 -10.62 8.89 10.40
CA GLY A 340 -9.96 8.08 9.36
C GLY A 340 -10.82 7.09 8.58
N ASP A 341 -12.15 7.24 8.56
CA ASP A 341 -13.05 6.20 8.06
C ASP A 341 -12.87 5.92 6.57
N TYR A 342 -12.65 6.97 5.77
CA TYR A 342 -12.38 6.82 4.34
C TYR A 342 -11.15 5.94 4.09
N VAL A 343 -10.05 6.22 4.79
CA VAL A 343 -8.82 5.42 4.66
C VAL A 343 -9.04 4.01 5.17
N SER A 344 -9.65 3.83 6.34
CA SER A 344 -9.87 2.53 6.95
C SER A 344 -10.70 1.60 6.05
N LEU A 345 -11.80 2.11 5.50
CA LEU A 345 -12.66 1.37 4.59
C LEU A 345 -11.94 0.96 3.32
N GLU A 346 -11.17 1.86 2.70
CA GLU A 346 -10.42 1.54 1.48
C GLU A 346 -9.28 0.56 1.74
N MET A 347 -8.63 0.63 2.91
CA MET A 347 -7.62 -0.37 3.30
C MET A 347 -8.22 -1.77 3.42
N ASP A 348 -9.40 -1.92 4.02
CA ASP A 348 -10.07 -3.22 4.12
C ASP A 348 -10.58 -3.75 2.77
N LYS A 349 -11.11 -2.88 1.91
CA LYS A 349 -11.46 -3.24 0.52
C LYS A 349 -10.22 -3.73 -0.23
N MET A 350 -9.12 -2.97 -0.17
CA MET A 350 -7.85 -3.30 -0.81
C MET A 350 -7.30 -4.64 -0.32
N LYS A 351 -7.24 -4.85 1.00
CA LYS A 351 -6.85 -6.12 1.61
C LYS A 351 -7.66 -7.29 1.08
N THR A 352 -8.98 -7.15 1.03
CA THR A 352 -9.89 -8.20 0.57
C THR A 352 -9.63 -8.58 -0.89
N VAL A 353 -9.45 -7.60 -1.78
CA VAL A 353 -9.20 -7.88 -3.19
C VAL A 353 -7.77 -8.39 -3.44
N VAL A 354 -6.78 -7.96 -2.66
CA VAL A 354 -5.42 -8.52 -2.71
C VAL A 354 -5.41 -9.97 -2.25
N THR A 355 -6.16 -10.33 -1.21
CA THR A 355 -6.36 -11.73 -0.80
C THR A 355 -6.98 -12.54 -1.93
N LYS A 356 -8.00 -12.01 -2.62
CA LYS A 356 -8.61 -12.70 -3.77
C LYS A 356 -7.62 -12.91 -4.92
N MET A 357 -6.78 -11.92 -5.21
CA MET A 357 -5.70 -12.02 -6.19
C MET A 357 -4.65 -13.08 -5.77
N THR A 358 -4.30 -13.14 -4.48
CA THR A 358 -3.38 -14.13 -3.92
C THR A 358 -3.93 -15.55 -4.09
N MET A 359 -5.23 -15.75 -3.82
CA MET A 359 -5.90 -17.03 -4.07
C MET A 359 -5.84 -17.43 -5.55
N LEU A 360 -5.95 -16.48 -6.49
CA LEU A 360 -5.80 -16.78 -7.91
C LEU A 360 -4.39 -17.31 -8.22
N MET A 361 -3.36 -16.63 -7.71
CA MET A 361 -1.96 -17.04 -7.90
C MET A 361 -1.69 -18.42 -7.31
N GLU A 362 -2.19 -18.68 -6.11
CA GLU A 362 -2.02 -19.98 -5.45
C GLU A 362 -2.78 -21.11 -6.19
N ARG A 363 -3.98 -20.84 -6.73
CA ARG A 363 -4.71 -21.81 -7.55
C ARG A 363 -4.06 -22.05 -8.92
N GLN A 364 -3.40 -21.06 -9.50
CA GLN A 364 -2.60 -21.22 -10.72
C GLN A 364 -1.32 -22.04 -10.44
N LEU A 365 -0.64 -21.78 -9.32
CA LEU A 365 0.46 -22.63 -8.84
C LEU A 365 0.01 -24.08 -8.67
N ASN A 366 -1.14 -24.31 -8.03
CA ASN A 366 -1.69 -25.66 -7.87
C ASN A 366 -1.98 -26.34 -9.22
N TYR A 367 -2.50 -25.60 -10.21
CA TYR A 367 -2.70 -26.14 -11.56
C TYR A 367 -1.37 -26.63 -12.18
N ILE A 368 -0.30 -25.85 -12.05
CA ILE A 368 1.03 -26.19 -12.57
C ILE A 368 1.65 -27.40 -11.86
N CYS A 369 1.50 -27.49 -10.53
CA CYS A 369 2.05 -28.59 -9.75
C CYS A 369 1.26 -29.91 -9.90
N HIS A 370 0.01 -29.87 -10.37
CA HIS A 370 -0.89 -31.03 -10.35
C HIS A 370 -0.97 -31.73 -11.72
N ASP A 371 -0.09 -32.70 -11.94
CA ASP A 371 0.02 -33.54 -13.15
C ASP A 371 -1.30 -34.17 -13.60
N LYS A 372 -2.13 -34.73 -12.70
CA LYS A 372 -3.42 -35.34 -13.10
C LYS A 372 -4.47 -34.31 -13.56
N VAL A 373 -4.31 -33.05 -13.16
CA VAL A 373 -5.22 -31.95 -13.51
C VAL A 373 -4.78 -31.29 -14.81
N ASN A 374 -3.49 -31.02 -14.98
CA ASN A 374 -2.96 -30.37 -16.18
C ASN A 374 -2.61 -31.36 -17.30
N GLN A 375 -2.18 -32.58 -16.98
CA GLN A 375 -1.80 -33.67 -17.89
C GLN A 375 -0.69 -33.33 -18.89
N ILE A 376 0.07 -32.25 -18.64
CA ILE A 376 1.13 -31.77 -19.53
C ILE A 376 2.49 -31.64 -18.81
N LEU A 377 2.49 -31.57 -17.48
CA LEU A 377 3.69 -31.37 -16.67
C LEU A 377 3.94 -32.57 -15.75
N PRO A 378 5.21 -32.87 -15.41
CA PRO A 378 5.51 -33.81 -14.34
C PRO A 378 4.97 -33.29 -13.00
N PRO A 379 4.69 -34.18 -12.02
CA PRO A 379 4.20 -33.77 -10.71
C PRO A 379 5.15 -32.76 -10.07
N PHE A 380 4.58 -31.66 -9.55
CA PHE A 380 5.29 -30.56 -8.90
C PHE A 380 6.39 -29.91 -9.77
N VAL A 381 6.23 -29.93 -11.10
CA VAL A 381 7.20 -29.41 -12.08
C VAL A 381 8.63 -29.90 -11.82
N ASN A 382 8.72 -31.19 -11.49
CA ASN A 382 9.96 -31.88 -11.20
C ASN A 382 10.73 -32.21 -12.51
N LEU A 383 11.94 -31.66 -12.65
CA LEU A 383 12.85 -31.94 -13.78
C LEU A 383 13.76 -33.17 -13.57
N GLY A 384 13.79 -33.70 -12.33
CA GLY A 384 14.60 -34.83 -11.91
C GLY A 384 13.86 -36.16 -11.99
N ILE A 385 14.12 -37.03 -11.00
CA ILE A 385 13.54 -38.37 -10.90
C ILE A 385 12.35 -38.31 -9.91
N PRO A 386 11.10 -38.52 -10.37
CA PRO A 386 9.95 -38.52 -9.46
C PRO A 386 10.08 -39.54 -8.32
N GLY A 387 9.83 -39.09 -7.09
CA GLY A 387 9.93 -39.90 -5.88
C GLY A 387 11.31 -39.82 -5.19
N LEU A 388 12.36 -39.47 -5.94
CA LEU A 388 13.67 -39.12 -5.37
C LEU A 388 13.80 -37.59 -5.20
N ASN A 389 13.44 -36.85 -6.25
CA ASN A 389 13.36 -35.39 -6.22
C ASN A 389 11.89 -34.97 -6.00
N TYR A 390 11.70 -33.84 -5.34
CA TYR A 390 10.40 -33.28 -5.00
C TYR A 390 10.06 -32.02 -5.78
N GLY A 391 11.03 -31.40 -6.46
CA GLY A 391 10.79 -30.22 -7.31
C GLY A 391 10.21 -29.06 -6.50
N MET A 392 9.04 -28.55 -6.90
CA MET A 392 8.38 -27.42 -6.22
C MET A 392 7.39 -27.85 -5.11
N GLN A 393 7.34 -29.14 -4.75
CA GLN A 393 6.32 -29.67 -3.84
C GLN A 393 6.29 -28.94 -2.49
N ALA A 394 7.43 -28.82 -1.81
CA ALA A 394 7.48 -28.21 -0.48
C ALA A 394 7.19 -26.70 -0.51
N ALA A 395 7.60 -26.00 -1.57
CA ALA A 395 7.30 -24.58 -1.73
C ALA A 395 5.80 -24.32 -1.88
N GLN A 396 5.04 -25.27 -2.42
CA GLN A 396 3.58 -25.18 -2.49
C GLN A 396 2.95 -25.09 -1.09
N PHE A 397 3.49 -25.79 -0.09
CA PHE A 397 2.99 -25.72 1.29
C PHE A 397 3.08 -24.29 1.85
N THR A 398 4.21 -23.63 1.61
CA THR A 398 4.40 -22.22 2.00
C THR A 398 3.36 -21.33 1.31
N ALA A 399 3.20 -21.45 -0.01
CA ALA A 399 2.23 -20.65 -0.74
C ALA A 399 0.78 -20.87 -0.23
N THR A 400 0.39 -22.12 0.04
CA THR A 400 -0.94 -22.46 0.57
C THR A 400 -1.14 -21.92 1.98
N SER A 401 -0.18 -22.10 2.90
CA SER A 401 -0.25 -21.60 4.27
C SER A 401 -0.33 -20.08 4.32
N THR A 402 0.53 -19.39 3.56
CA THR A 402 0.53 -17.92 3.48
C THR A 402 -0.76 -17.37 2.88
N THR A 403 -1.34 -18.06 1.89
CA THR A 403 -2.66 -17.71 1.35
C THR A 403 -3.79 -17.90 2.36
N ALA A 404 -3.67 -18.87 3.27
CA ALA A 404 -4.62 -19.04 4.38
C ALA A 404 -4.53 -17.90 5.40
N GLU A 405 -3.31 -17.46 5.75
CA GLU A 405 -3.10 -16.29 6.63
C GLU A 405 -3.76 -15.03 6.04
N CYS A 406 -3.62 -14.78 4.72
CA CYS A 406 -4.30 -13.66 4.05
C CYS A 406 -5.83 -13.71 4.24
N GLN A 407 -6.44 -14.88 4.20
CA GLN A 407 -7.88 -15.04 4.39
C GLN A 407 -8.28 -14.69 5.82
N THR A 408 -7.52 -15.16 6.83
CA THR A 408 -7.76 -14.81 8.24
C THR A 408 -7.63 -13.30 8.47
N LEU A 409 -6.58 -12.68 7.95
CA LEU A 409 -6.33 -11.25 8.08
C LEU A 409 -7.38 -10.40 7.33
N SER A 410 -8.13 -10.99 6.40
CA SER A 410 -9.14 -10.28 5.60
C SER A 410 -10.46 -10.02 6.33
N MET A 411 -10.61 -10.43 7.59
CA MET A 411 -11.71 -9.94 8.42
C MET A 411 -11.65 -8.39 8.49
N PRO A 412 -12.73 -7.66 8.17
CA PRO A 412 -12.69 -6.19 8.17
C PRO A 412 -12.35 -5.62 9.55
N ASN A 413 -11.27 -4.84 9.61
CA ASN A 413 -10.90 -4.09 10.81
C ASN A 413 -11.71 -2.79 10.97
N TYR A 414 -12.28 -2.28 9.88
CA TYR A 414 -13.16 -1.12 9.80
C TYR A 414 -14.37 -1.20 10.74
N ILE A 415 -14.86 -2.41 11.04
CA ILE A 415 -16.03 -2.61 11.93
C ILE A 415 -15.66 -2.85 13.40
N HIS A 416 -14.37 -2.82 13.75
CA HIS A 416 -13.87 -3.10 15.09
C HIS A 416 -13.68 -1.80 15.92
N SER A 417 -14.65 -0.90 15.87
CA SER A 417 -14.68 0.26 16.75
C SER A 417 -14.91 -0.15 18.21
N ILE A 418 -14.12 0.39 19.13
CA ILE A 418 -14.27 0.19 20.57
C ILE A 418 -14.25 1.57 21.23
N PRO A 419 -15.29 1.94 22.01
CA PRO A 419 -15.36 3.24 22.65
C PRO A 419 -14.23 3.39 23.67
N ASN A 420 -13.65 4.59 23.75
CA ASN A 420 -12.58 4.91 24.67
C ASN A 420 -12.58 6.41 25.04
N ASN A 421 -11.59 6.83 25.82
CA ASN A 421 -11.42 8.20 26.27
C ASN A 421 -12.70 8.74 26.95
N ASN A 422 -13.24 7.97 27.90
CA ASN A 422 -14.49 8.27 28.61
C ASN A 422 -15.68 8.54 27.67
N ASP A 423 -15.84 7.67 26.67
CA ASP A 423 -16.85 7.71 25.60
C ASP A 423 -16.83 8.97 24.71
N ASN A 424 -15.83 9.86 24.85
CA ASN A 424 -15.65 10.95 23.90
C ASN A 424 -15.21 10.44 22.52
N GLN A 425 -14.52 9.31 22.47
CA GLN A 425 -14.17 8.61 21.23
C GLN A 425 -14.96 7.30 21.21
N ASP A 426 -16.26 7.43 21.00
CA ASP A 426 -17.25 6.33 21.03
C ASP A 426 -17.30 5.53 19.72
N VAL A 427 -17.06 6.19 18.59
CA VAL A 427 -16.90 5.57 17.26
C VAL A 427 -15.55 5.98 16.67
N VAL A 428 -14.77 4.98 16.24
CA VAL A 428 -13.38 5.15 15.81
C VAL A 428 -13.10 4.31 14.56
N SER A 429 -12.24 4.82 13.67
CA SER A 429 -12.00 4.18 12.36
C SER A 429 -11.05 2.99 12.37
N MET A 430 -10.14 2.92 13.35
CA MET A 430 -9.00 1.98 13.36
C MET A 430 -8.12 2.03 12.10
N GLY A 431 -8.05 3.19 11.41
CA GLY A 431 -7.46 3.30 10.08
C GLY A 431 -5.98 2.89 9.96
N THR A 432 -5.13 3.23 10.94
CA THR A 432 -3.72 2.80 10.93
C THR A 432 -3.59 1.28 11.07
N ASN A 433 -4.41 0.64 11.92
CA ASN A 433 -4.44 -0.83 12.03
C ASN A 433 -4.88 -1.47 10.70
N SER A 434 -5.94 -0.93 10.07
CA SER A 434 -6.40 -1.39 8.76
C SER A 434 -5.27 -1.29 7.73
N GLY A 435 -4.55 -0.15 7.69
CA GLY A 435 -3.39 0.05 6.81
C GLY A 435 -2.25 -0.95 7.04
N LEU A 436 -1.89 -1.23 8.30
CA LEU A 436 -0.82 -2.17 8.63
C LEU A 436 -1.18 -3.63 8.30
N ILE A 437 -2.43 -4.04 8.57
CA ILE A 437 -2.91 -5.37 8.20
C ILE A 437 -2.93 -5.53 6.67
N THR A 438 -3.34 -4.50 5.94
CA THR A 438 -3.28 -4.49 4.47
C THR A 438 -1.84 -4.63 3.96
N ALA A 439 -0.88 -3.94 4.57
CA ALA A 439 0.54 -4.08 4.24
C ALA A 439 1.00 -5.53 4.40
N ARG A 440 0.65 -6.17 5.52
CA ARG A 440 0.97 -7.58 5.78
C ARG A 440 0.38 -8.53 4.73
N VAL A 441 -0.87 -8.31 4.32
CA VAL A 441 -1.51 -9.11 3.26
C VAL A 441 -0.81 -8.92 1.91
N ILE A 442 -0.33 -7.72 1.60
CA ILE A 442 0.44 -7.44 0.38
C ILE A 442 1.81 -8.14 0.42
N GLU A 443 2.52 -8.11 1.55
CA GLU A 443 3.78 -8.84 1.74
C GLU A 443 3.60 -10.34 1.50
N ASN A 444 2.58 -10.92 2.13
CA ASN A 444 2.21 -12.32 1.95
C ASN A 444 1.90 -12.64 0.48
N ALA A 445 1.20 -11.75 -0.21
CA ALA A 445 0.88 -11.93 -1.62
C ALA A 445 2.12 -11.89 -2.53
N PHE A 446 3.12 -11.05 -2.23
CA PHE A 446 4.41 -11.13 -2.92
C PHE A 446 5.10 -12.48 -2.70
N GLN A 447 5.08 -13.04 -1.48
CA GLN A 447 5.65 -14.36 -1.21
C GLN A 447 4.97 -15.45 -2.06
N VAL A 448 3.64 -15.47 -2.10
CA VAL A 448 2.88 -16.44 -2.92
C VAL A 448 3.17 -16.26 -4.41
N THR A 449 3.16 -15.02 -4.90
CA THR A 449 3.47 -14.72 -6.30
C THR A 449 4.90 -15.11 -6.67
N SER A 450 5.87 -14.95 -5.77
CA SER A 450 7.27 -15.33 -6.02
C SER A 450 7.41 -16.85 -6.26
N ILE A 451 6.77 -17.66 -5.41
CA ILE A 451 6.76 -19.13 -5.54
C ILE A 451 6.06 -19.53 -6.83
N HIS A 452 4.94 -18.87 -7.15
CA HIS A 452 4.22 -19.12 -8.40
C HIS A 452 5.10 -18.82 -9.62
N LEU A 453 5.79 -17.68 -9.68
CA LEU A 453 6.70 -17.32 -10.76
C LEU A 453 7.87 -18.31 -10.91
N MET A 454 8.44 -18.78 -9.80
CA MET A 454 9.49 -19.82 -9.81
C MET A 454 8.96 -21.14 -10.40
N ALA A 455 7.74 -21.56 -10.03
CA ALA A 455 7.13 -22.77 -10.56
C ALA A 455 6.78 -22.64 -12.05
N LEU A 456 6.32 -21.47 -12.50
CA LEU A 456 6.11 -21.17 -13.92
C LEU A 456 7.41 -21.26 -14.71
N ALA A 457 8.52 -20.76 -14.17
CA ALA A 457 9.83 -20.90 -14.82
C ALA A 457 10.22 -22.37 -15.00
N GLN A 458 10.03 -23.22 -13.98
CA GLN A 458 10.24 -24.66 -14.12
C GLN A 458 9.33 -25.28 -15.17
N ALA A 459 8.04 -24.94 -15.19
CA ALA A 459 7.09 -25.44 -16.16
C ALA A 459 7.51 -25.14 -17.61
N VAL A 460 8.01 -23.92 -17.88
CA VAL A 460 8.55 -23.56 -19.20
C VAL A 460 9.71 -24.48 -19.61
N SER A 461 10.60 -24.82 -18.68
CA SER A 461 11.70 -25.75 -18.96
C SER A 461 11.27 -27.20 -19.07
N CYS A 462 10.24 -27.64 -18.33
CA CYS A 462 9.68 -28.99 -18.49
C CYS A 462 9.14 -29.22 -19.91
N LEU A 463 8.54 -28.18 -20.50
CA LEU A 463 7.90 -28.26 -21.82
C LEU A 463 8.80 -27.83 -22.98
N ASP A 464 9.95 -27.24 -22.70
CA ASP A 464 10.85 -26.62 -23.68
C ASP A 464 10.13 -25.65 -24.64
N ILE A 465 9.39 -24.70 -24.06
CA ILE A 465 8.54 -23.75 -24.82
C ILE A 465 9.08 -22.33 -24.85
N THR A 466 10.32 -22.10 -24.41
CA THR A 466 10.91 -20.75 -24.29
C THR A 466 10.75 -19.92 -25.58
N GLU A 467 11.02 -20.53 -26.73
CA GLU A 467 10.93 -19.86 -28.03
C GLU A 467 9.48 -19.55 -28.47
N LYS A 468 8.48 -20.19 -27.86
CA LYS A 468 7.07 -20.02 -28.21
C LYS A 468 6.37 -18.93 -27.37
N LEU A 469 6.99 -18.49 -26.29
CA LEU A 469 6.46 -17.45 -25.41
C LEU A 469 6.37 -16.10 -26.13
N SER A 470 5.40 -15.27 -25.73
CA SER A 470 5.36 -13.88 -26.18
C SER A 470 6.51 -13.06 -25.58
N PRO A 471 6.94 -11.94 -26.20
CA PRO A 471 8.06 -11.15 -25.69
C PRO A 471 7.91 -10.67 -24.23
N PRO A 472 6.73 -10.22 -23.76
CA PRO A 472 6.52 -9.84 -22.37
C PRO A 472 6.73 -11.00 -21.38
N THR A 473 6.14 -12.16 -21.63
CA THR A 473 6.25 -13.32 -20.73
C THR A 473 7.63 -13.98 -20.81
N LEU A 474 8.29 -13.94 -21.98
CA LEU A 474 9.70 -14.33 -22.13
C LEU A 474 10.62 -13.45 -21.27
N THR A 475 10.35 -12.16 -21.19
CA THR A 475 11.12 -11.22 -20.35
C THR A 475 10.98 -11.59 -18.88
N VAL A 476 9.76 -11.84 -18.41
CA VAL A 476 9.48 -12.33 -17.05
C VAL A 476 10.21 -13.65 -16.78
N TYR A 477 10.06 -14.63 -17.68
CA TYR A 477 10.75 -15.92 -17.57
C TYR A 477 12.27 -15.76 -17.42
N LYS A 478 12.90 -14.95 -18.28
CA LYS A 478 14.35 -14.73 -18.24
C LYS A 478 14.81 -14.04 -16.95
N ARG A 479 14.05 -13.06 -16.46
CA ARG A 479 14.33 -12.38 -15.18
C ARG A 479 14.28 -13.34 -14.00
N ILE A 480 13.22 -14.15 -13.93
CA ILE A 480 13.08 -15.16 -12.87
C ILE A 480 14.16 -16.23 -13.00
N ARG A 481 14.53 -16.65 -14.21
CA ARG A 481 15.64 -17.59 -14.45
C ARG A 481 17.00 -17.07 -14.02
N GLY A 482 17.23 -15.76 -14.10
CA GLY A 482 18.44 -15.12 -13.58
C GLY A 482 18.56 -15.22 -12.06
N ILE A 483 17.44 -15.36 -11.35
CA ILE A 483 17.40 -15.50 -9.89
C ILE A 483 17.34 -16.98 -9.49
N PHE A 484 16.48 -17.75 -10.16
CA PHE A 484 16.18 -19.16 -9.91
C PHE A 484 16.51 -20.01 -11.16
N PRO A 485 17.74 -20.54 -11.26
CA PRO A 485 18.15 -21.45 -12.33
C PRO A 485 17.28 -22.71 -12.39
N ALA A 486 17.35 -23.44 -13.51
CA ALA A 486 16.64 -24.72 -13.61
C ALA A 486 17.18 -25.72 -12.58
N VAL A 487 16.31 -26.14 -11.66
CA VAL A 487 16.66 -27.11 -10.61
C VAL A 487 16.21 -28.49 -11.02
N LYS A 488 17.17 -29.42 -11.11
CA LYS A 488 16.90 -30.85 -11.40
C LYS A 488 17.00 -31.71 -10.14
N GLU A 489 18.09 -31.54 -9.40
CA GLU A 489 18.27 -32.12 -8.07
C GLU A 489 17.73 -31.16 -7.02
N ASP A 490 17.12 -31.67 -5.94
CA ASP A 490 16.52 -30.81 -4.93
C ASP A 490 17.56 -29.93 -4.24
N VAL A 491 17.22 -28.67 -4.04
CA VAL A 491 18.02 -27.67 -3.33
C VAL A 491 17.17 -26.96 -2.29
N ALA A 492 17.80 -26.31 -1.33
CA ALA A 492 17.10 -25.41 -0.43
C ALA A 492 16.51 -24.22 -1.22
N LEU A 493 15.18 -24.13 -1.30
CA LEU A 493 14.48 -23.12 -2.10
C LEU A 493 14.36 -21.76 -1.42
N TYR A 494 14.44 -21.69 -0.09
CA TYR A 494 14.21 -20.44 0.66
C TYR A 494 15.08 -19.24 0.22
N PRO A 495 16.37 -19.39 -0.16
CA PRO A 495 17.16 -18.25 -0.61
C PRO A 495 16.68 -17.71 -1.97
N TYR A 496 16.20 -18.59 -2.84
CA TYR A 496 15.65 -18.21 -4.14
C TYR A 496 14.28 -17.54 -4.01
N ILE A 497 13.44 -18.04 -3.10
CA ILE A 497 12.16 -17.39 -2.74
C ILE A 497 12.43 -15.98 -2.21
N ALA A 498 13.32 -15.82 -1.22
CA ALA A 498 13.66 -14.52 -0.65
C ALA A 498 14.16 -13.51 -1.71
N LYS A 499 15.10 -13.93 -2.55
CA LYS A 499 15.60 -13.09 -3.67
C LYS A 499 14.52 -12.75 -4.70
N THR A 500 13.61 -13.68 -4.96
CA THR A 500 12.52 -13.45 -5.92
C THR A 500 11.49 -12.49 -5.34
N VAL A 501 11.14 -12.61 -4.05
CA VAL A 501 10.32 -11.62 -3.31
C VAL A 501 10.95 -10.24 -3.39
N GLU A 502 12.21 -10.12 -2.99
CA GLU A 502 12.96 -8.86 -3.06
C GLU A 502 12.90 -8.25 -4.47
N TYR A 503 13.15 -9.06 -5.49
CA TYR A 503 13.12 -8.62 -6.88
C TYR A 503 11.74 -8.07 -7.29
N ILE A 504 10.67 -8.84 -7.08
CA ILE A 504 9.32 -8.44 -7.54
C ILE A 504 8.73 -7.30 -6.69
N THR A 505 9.19 -7.13 -5.46
CA THR A 505 8.81 -5.99 -4.62
C THR A 505 9.46 -4.69 -5.13
N HIS A 506 10.64 -4.73 -5.74
CA HIS A 506 11.34 -3.54 -6.24
C HIS A 506 11.23 -3.31 -7.76
N ASN A 507 10.73 -4.29 -8.52
CA ASN A 507 10.65 -4.20 -9.98
C ASN A 507 9.22 -4.42 -10.49
N LYS A 508 8.93 -3.87 -11.66
CA LYS A 508 7.74 -4.18 -12.47
C LYS A 508 8.10 -5.28 -13.49
N PRO A 509 7.14 -6.13 -13.92
CA PRO A 509 7.38 -7.30 -14.77
C PRO A 509 8.11 -7.05 -16.08
#